data_AF-A0AAN6GCF5-F1
#
_entry.id   AF-A0AAN6GCF5-F1
#
_cell.length_a   1.000
_cell.length_b   1.000
_cell.length_c   1.000
_cell.angle_alpha   90.00
_cell.angle_beta   90.00
_cell.angle_gamma   90.00
#
_symmetry.space_group_name_H-M   'P 1'
#
loop_
_entity.id
_entity.type
_entity.pdbx_description
1 polymer ?
#
loop_
_entity_poly.entity_id
_entity_poly.type
_entity_poly.pdbx_seq_one_letter_code
_entity_poly.pdbx_strand_id
1 'polypeptide(L)'
;MLASLSALVLAVLLPAAQAINQYPTIGNVVKPAHCGNSGTLPQGSWIVSKTCGYVLGTAVSGSKFDVSSTDGYGFHWGRFRSPDGTNFCAVILPGSLDTAHPTTVADSCSSTTQQTLCDSRYVFGKDFDAAPHTGDGKTIVPLNLSGCTGYFNYFSSSSFDSGFLRDPVGVGLPSSGGYRYKTKDGQAAMVHANLDAYGGNTWFFVPTSCIAAQLSQYTLDNTQPDSCSRP
;
A
#
# COMPACT_ATOMS: atom_id res chain seq x y z
N MET A 1 -10.40 -14.71 63.39
CA MET A 1 -11.51 -14.91 62.43
C MET A 1 -11.20 -14.10 61.18
N LEU A 2 -11.43 -14.70 60.01
CA LEU A 2 -10.79 -14.37 58.73
C LEU A 2 -11.23 -13.00 58.17
N ALA A 3 -10.24 -12.22 57.68
CA ALA A 3 -10.47 -11.11 56.78
C ALA A 3 -10.63 -11.67 55.34
N SER A 4 -11.80 -11.50 54.74
CA SER A 4 -12.06 -11.88 53.34
C SER A 4 -11.49 -10.83 52.40
N LEU A 5 -10.47 -11.20 51.62
CA LEU A 5 -10.03 -10.46 50.43
C LEU A 5 -11.04 -10.74 49.31
N SER A 6 -11.87 -9.76 48.96
CA SER A 6 -12.64 -9.78 47.72
C SER A 6 -11.76 -9.25 46.58
N ALA A 7 -11.07 -10.16 45.89
CA ALA A 7 -10.46 -9.86 44.60
C ALA A 7 -11.56 -9.90 43.52
N LEU A 8 -12.12 -8.74 43.17
CA LEU A 8 -13.02 -8.61 42.03
C LEU A 8 -12.17 -8.62 40.76
N VAL A 9 -12.15 -9.76 40.07
CA VAL A 9 -11.52 -9.94 38.76
C VAL A 9 -12.23 -9.02 37.76
N LEU A 10 -11.57 -7.92 37.39
CA LEU A 10 -12.01 -7.04 36.31
C LEU A 10 -11.75 -7.77 34.98
N ALA A 11 -12.67 -8.65 34.59
CA ALA A 11 -12.70 -9.21 33.24
C ALA A 11 -13.04 -8.06 32.28
N VAL A 12 -12.01 -7.40 31.75
CA VAL A 12 -12.14 -6.43 30.67
C VAL A 12 -12.75 -7.18 29.49
N LEU A 13 -14.04 -6.93 29.22
CA LEU A 13 -14.76 -7.36 28.02
C LEU A 13 -14.14 -6.64 26.81
N LEU A 14 -12.98 -7.09 26.37
CA LEU A 14 -12.50 -6.74 25.05
C LEU A 14 -13.47 -7.38 24.04
N PRO A 15 -14.03 -6.62 23.09
CA PRO A 15 -14.88 -7.19 22.07
C PRO A 15 -14.10 -8.28 21.34
N ALA A 16 -14.69 -9.47 21.22
CA ALA A 16 -14.12 -10.54 20.43
C ALA A 16 -13.96 -10.04 18.99
N ALA A 17 -12.74 -10.09 18.46
CA ALA A 17 -12.49 -9.76 17.07
C ALA A 17 -13.34 -10.66 16.17
N GLN A 18 -14.01 -10.07 15.18
CA GLN A 18 -14.85 -10.80 14.23
C GLN A 18 -13.99 -11.79 13.42
N ALA A 19 -14.50 -13.00 13.18
CA ALA A 19 -13.86 -13.92 12.26
C ALA A 19 -14.05 -13.47 10.80
N ILE A 20 -12.96 -13.43 10.03
CA ILE A 20 -12.92 -13.05 8.62
C ILE A 20 -12.07 -14.05 7.82
N ASN A 21 -12.10 -13.92 6.48
CA ASN A 21 -11.33 -14.78 5.59
C ASN A 21 -9.98 -14.14 5.23
N GLN A 22 -8.94 -14.96 5.28
CA GLN A 22 -7.64 -14.70 4.68
C GLN A 22 -7.50 -15.51 3.39
N TYR A 23 -6.91 -14.89 2.38
CA TYR A 23 -6.68 -15.51 1.08
C TYR A 23 -5.22 -15.39 0.64
N PRO A 24 -4.70 -16.36 -0.13
CA PRO A 24 -3.49 -16.16 -0.93
C PRO A 24 -3.70 -15.05 -1.97
N THR A 25 -2.68 -14.21 -2.18
CA THR A 25 -2.65 -13.30 -3.33
C THR A 25 -2.17 -14.03 -4.58
N ILE A 26 -2.68 -13.62 -5.75
CA ILE A 26 -2.34 -14.22 -7.05
C ILE A 26 -1.66 -13.21 -7.98
N GLY A 27 -0.93 -13.72 -8.97
CA GLY A 27 -0.34 -12.92 -10.06
C GLY A 27 -1.32 -12.70 -11.22
N ASN A 28 -0.84 -12.00 -12.25
CA ASN A 28 -1.60 -11.64 -13.46
C ASN A 28 -2.90 -10.86 -13.17
N VAL A 29 -2.86 -9.96 -12.19
CA VAL A 29 -4.02 -9.16 -11.79
C VAL A 29 -4.28 -8.07 -12.82
N VAL A 30 -5.50 -8.01 -13.36
CA VAL A 30 -5.90 -6.96 -14.30
C VAL A 30 -6.01 -5.63 -13.55
N LYS A 31 -5.40 -4.57 -14.08
CA LYS A 31 -5.51 -3.25 -13.46
C LYS A 31 -6.95 -2.73 -13.55
N PRO A 32 -7.47 -2.09 -12.49
CA PRO A 32 -8.88 -1.69 -12.44
C PRO A 32 -9.15 -0.54 -13.41
N ALA A 33 -9.88 -0.84 -14.51
CA ALA A 33 -10.26 0.14 -15.53
C ALA A 33 -11.11 1.28 -14.97
N HIS A 34 -11.90 1.04 -13.91
CA HIS A 34 -12.66 2.08 -13.21
C HIS A 34 -11.78 3.21 -12.68
N CYS A 35 -10.52 2.92 -12.34
CA CYS A 35 -9.54 3.90 -11.90
C CYS A 35 -8.75 4.53 -13.07
N GLY A 36 -9.17 4.32 -14.32
CA GLY A 36 -8.46 4.79 -15.51
C GLY A 36 -7.12 4.07 -15.77
N ASN A 37 -6.91 2.89 -15.20
CA ASN A 37 -5.70 2.09 -15.38
C ASN A 37 -5.90 1.00 -16.44
N SER A 38 -4.82 0.56 -17.07
CA SER A 38 -4.87 -0.49 -18.09
C SER A 38 -3.68 -1.45 -18.03
N GLY A 39 -3.88 -2.66 -18.54
CA GLY A 39 -2.87 -3.73 -18.54
C GLY A 39 -3.00 -4.68 -17.36
N THR A 40 -1.92 -5.43 -17.11
CA THR A 40 -1.88 -6.53 -16.14
C THR A 40 -0.65 -6.41 -15.26
N LEU A 41 -0.78 -6.84 -14.01
CA LEU A 41 0.28 -6.92 -13.02
C LEU A 41 0.74 -8.38 -12.91
N PRO A 42 1.83 -8.78 -13.58
CA PRO A 42 2.21 -10.20 -13.64
C PRO A 42 2.64 -10.76 -12.28
N GLN A 43 3.32 -9.97 -11.46
CA GLN A 43 3.90 -10.43 -10.19
C GLN A 43 2.92 -10.46 -9.00
N GLY A 44 1.73 -9.87 -9.12
CA GLY A 44 0.82 -9.74 -7.99
C GLY A 44 -0.19 -8.63 -8.17
N SER A 45 -0.62 -8.05 -7.06
CA SER A 45 -1.52 -6.90 -7.04
C SER A 45 -0.86 -5.69 -6.41
N TRP A 46 -1.21 -4.49 -6.85
CA TRP A 46 -0.93 -3.29 -6.05
C TRP A 46 -1.62 -3.38 -4.69
N ILE A 47 -0.97 -2.78 -3.70
CA ILE A 47 -1.57 -2.45 -2.41
C ILE A 47 -1.77 -0.95 -2.44
N VAL A 48 -2.98 -0.48 -2.16
CA VAL A 48 -3.37 0.93 -2.31
C VAL A 48 -3.94 1.51 -1.01
N SER A 49 -3.87 2.83 -0.86
CA SER A 49 -4.37 3.53 0.34
C SER A 49 -5.91 3.52 0.45
N LYS A 50 -6.57 3.55 -0.71
CA LYS A 50 -8.03 3.49 -0.89
C LYS A 50 -8.35 3.01 -2.30
N THR A 51 -9.62 2.79 -2.60
CA THR A 51 -10.09 2.57 -3.98
C THR A 51 -9.60 3.67 -4.90
N CYS A 52 -8.90 3.30 -5.97
CA CYS A 52 -8.22 4.22 -6.91
C CYS A 52 -7.19 5.19 -6.27
N GLY A 53 -6.69 4.87 -5.07
CA GLY A 53 -5.74 5.68 -4.32
C GLY A 53 -4.27 5.48 -4.70
N TYR A 54 -3.38 5.93 -3.82
CA TYR A 54 -1.94 5.79 -3.99
C TYR A 54 -1.51 4.33 -3.86
N VAL A 55 -0.60 3.89 -4.72
CA VAL A 55 0.10 2.61 -4.53
C VAL A 55 1.07 2.74 -3.35
N LEU A 56 0.94 1.84 -2.39
CA LEU A 56 1.76 1.73 -1.18
C LEU A 56 2.74 0.56 -1.24
N GLY A 57 2.58 -0.33 -2.23
CA GLY A 57 3.44 -1.47 -2.46
C GLY A 57 2.80 -2.47 -3.42
N THR A 58 3.36 -3.68 -3.48
CA THR A 58 2.81 -4.79 -4.27
C THR A 58 2.69 -6.03 -3.40
N ALA A 59 1.49 -6.59 -3.34
CA ALA A 59 1.25 -7.91 -2.79
C ALA A 59 1.71 -8.95 -3.82
N VAL A 60 2.99 -9.32 -3.74
CA VAL A 60 3.59 -10.36 -4.60
C VAL A 60 2.80 -11.66 -4.44
N SER A 61 2.57 -12.37 -5.54
CA SER A 61 1.82 -13.62 -5.58
C SER A 61 2.33 -14.60 -4.51
N GLY A 62 1.41 -15.23 -3.79
CA GLY A 62 1.71 -16.13 -2.66
C GLY A 62 1.77 -15.46 -1.29
N SER A 63 1.75 -14.12 -1.22
CA SER A 63 1.46 -13.41 0.04
C SER A 63 0.04 -13.70 0.53
N LYS A 64 -0.32 -13.16 1.70
CA LYS A 64 -1.67 -13.31 2.27
C LYS A 64 -2.35 -11.96 2.44
N PHE A 65 -3.67 -11.98 2.35
CA PHE A 65 -4.50 -10.81 2.62
C PHE A 65 -5.75 -11.22 3.41
N ASP A 66 -5.93 -10.62 4.59
CA ASP A 66 -7.14 -10.76 5.40
C ASP A 66 -8.18 -9.76 4.87
N VAL A 67 -9.42 -10.19 4.61
CA VAL A 67 -10.48 -9.32 4.05
C VAL A 67 -11.48 -8.94 5.14
N SER A 68 -11.40 -7.69 5.60
CA SER A 68 -12.34 -7.12 6.58
C SER A 68 -13.62 -6.63 5.90
N SER A 69 -13.51 -6.01 4.73
CA SER A 69 -14.66 -5.56 3.93
C SER A 69 -14.32 -5.50 2.44
N THR A 70 -15.36 -5.45 1.60
CA THR A 70 -15.24 -5.31 0.14
C THR A 70 -16.19 -4.22 -0.33
N ASP A 71 -15.72 -3.32 -1.19
CA ASP A 71 -16.54 -2.22 -1.72
C ASP A 71 -17.36 -2.63 -2.95
N GLY A 72 -18.18 -1.70 -3.46
CA GLY A 72 -19.03 -1.93 -4.64
C GLY A 72 -18.28 -2.12 -5.96
N TYR A 73 -16.97 -1.82 -6.01
CA TYR A 73 -16.11 -2.05 -7.17
C TYR A 73 -15.24 -3.30 -7.02
N GLY A 74 -15.37 -4.04 -5.91
CA GLY A 74 -14.64 -5.27 -5.63
C GLY A 74 -13.26 -5.05 -5.01
N PHE A 75 -12.93 -3.84 -4.55
CA PHE A 75 -11.69 -3.61 -3.80
C PHE A 75 -11.85 -4.14 -2.37
N HIS A 76 -10.80 -4.78 -1.86
CA HIS A 76 -10.84 -5.41 -0.54
C HIS A 76 -10.03 -4.60 0.46
N TRP A 77 -10.66 -4.15 1.55
CA TRP A 77 -9.98 -3.59 2.70
C TRP A 77 -9.63 -4.69 3.69
N GLY A 78 -8.44 -4.62 4.27
CA GLY A 78 -8.04 -5.48 5.37
C GLY A 78 -6.53 -5.50 5.54
N ARG A 79 -5.95 -6.64 5.93
CA ARG A 79 -4.53 -6.73 6.32
C ARG A 79 -3.71 -7.48 5.28
N PHE A 80 -2.75 -6.81 4.67
CA PHE A 80 -1.67 -7.47 3.94
C PHE A 80 -0.72 -8.16 4.90
N ARG A 81 -0.28 -9.37 4.55
CA ARG A 81 0.70 -10.16 5.29
C ARG A 81 1.70 -10.78 4.33
N SER A 82 2.95 -10.38 4.47
CA SER A 82 4.07 -10.94 3.73
C SER A 82 4.71 -12.10 4.52
N PRO A 83 5.31 -13.10 3.85
CA PRO A 83 6.04 -14.19 4.50
C PRO A 83 7.17 -13.73 5.44
N ASP A 84 7.72 -12.55 5.22
CA ASP A 84 8.79 -11.96 6.04
C ASP A 84 8.29 -11.34 7.37
N GLY A 85 6.99 -11.44 7.66
CA GLY A 85 6.36 -10.90 8.86
C GLY A 85 5.85 -9.46 8.72
N THR A 86 6.16 -8.77 7.62
CA THR A 86 5.59 -7.45 7.31
C THR A 86 4.07 -7.57 7.21
N ASN A 87 3.36 -6.69 7.91
CA ASN A 87 1.91 -6.64 7.81
C ASN A 87 1.34 -5.27 8.11
N PHE A 88 0.36 -4.84 7.34
CA PHE A 88 -0.29 -3.55 7.51
C PHE A 88 -1.68 -3.55 6.89
N CYS A 89 -2.54 -2.66 7.39
CA CYS A 89 -3.89 -2.49 6.88
C CYS A 89 -3.86 -1.65 5.61
N ALA A 90 -4.49 -2.11 4.54
CA ALA A 90 -4.55 -1.42 3.25
C ALA A 90 -5.72 -1.93 2.41
N VAL A 91 -5.82 -1.43 1.17
CA VAL A 91 -6.74 -1.93 0.16
C VAL A 91 -5.96 -2.72 -0.90
N ILE A 92 -6.53 -3.83 -1.39
CA ILE A 92 -6.00 -4.61 -2.53
C ILE A 92 -7.01 -4.62 -3.68
N LEU A 93 -6.52 -4.79 -4.91
CA LEU A 93 -7.32 -4.68 -6.13
C LEU A 93 -8.37 -5.81 -6.24
N PRO A 94 -9.44 -5.60 -7.02
CA PRO A 94 -10.34 -6.68 -7.43
C PRO A 94 -9.59 -7.79 -8.15
N GLY A 95 -9.99 -9.05 -7.91
CA GLY A 95 -9.41 -10.22 -8.59
C GLY A 95 -8.00 -10.60 -8.13
N SER A 96 -7.53 -10.02 -7.02
CA SER A 96 -6.16 -10.25 -6.51
C SER A 96 -6.02 -11.48 -5.62
N LEU A 97 -7.13 -12.12 -5.26
CA LEU A 97 -7.20 -13.13 -4.21
C LEU A 97 -7.66 -14.47 -4.77
N ASP A 98 -7.02 -15.55 -4.34
CA ASP A 98 -7.50 -16.90 -4.54
C ASP A 98 -8.64 -17.21 -3.56
N THR A 99 -9.86 -16.90 -3.98
CA THR A 99 -11.06 -17.05 -3.13
C THR A 99 -11.53 -18.49 -2.97
N ALA A 100 -10.94 -19.44 -3.70
CA ALA A 100 -11.26 -20.86 -3.58
C ALA A 100 -10.63 -21.49 -2.32
N HIS A 101 -9.60 -20.86 -1.75
CA HIS A 101 -8.83 -21.43 -0.63
C HIS A 101 -8.73 -20.48 0.58
N PRO A 102 -9.86 -20.11 1.22
CA PRO A 102 -9.84 -19.26 2.40
C PRO A 102 -9.30 -20.00 3.64
N THR A 103 -8.68 -19.23 4.53
CA THR A 103 -8.49 -19.61 5.93
C THR A 103 -9.19 -18.60 6.84
N THR A 104 -9.67 -19.03 8.01
CA THR A 104 -10.34 -18.14 8.97
C THR A 104 -9.33 -17.49 9.91
N VAL A 105 -9.42 -16.18 10.08
CA VAL A 105 -8.58 -15.38 10.98
C VAL A 105 -9.41 -14.35 11.74
N ALA A 106 -8.86 -13.76 12.80
CA ALA A 106 -9.49 -12.64 13.50
C ALA A 106 -9.25 -11.32 12.74
N ASP A 107 -10.31 -10.51 12.60
CA ASP A 107 -10.21 -9.18 12.01
C ASP A 107 -9.36 -8.26 12.88
N SER A 108 -8.52 -7.48 12.20
CA SER A 108 -7.53 -6.61 12.82
C SER A 108 -7.39 -5.25 12.12
N CYS A 109 -8.30 -4.92 11.18
CA CYS A 109 -8.29 -3.65 10.46
C CYS A 109 -9.65 -2.95 10.58
N SER A 110 -9.71 -2.00 11.53
CA SER A 110 -10.94 -1.23 11.80
C SER A 110 -11.29 -0.24 10.70
N SER A 111 -12.56 0.17 10.65
CA SER A 111 -13.02 1.28 9.80
C SER A 111 -12.34 2.61 10.13
N THR A 112 -11.95 2.84 11.39
CA THR A 112 -11.16 4.01 11.79
C THR A 112 -9.78 3.99 11.12
N THR A 113 -9.10 2.84 11.10
CA THR A 113 -7.82 2.69 10.39
C THR A 113 -8.00 2.92 8.88
N GLN A 114 -9.10 2.43 8.31
CA GLN A 114 -9.44 2.65 6.90
C GLN A 114 -9.61 4.14 6.60
N GLN A 115 -10.42 4.84 7.40
CA GLN A 115 -10.66 6.27 7.23
C GLN A 115 -9.37 7.08 7.34
N THR A 116 -8.54 6.78 8.33
CA THR A 116 -7.24 7.45 8.51
C THR A 116 -6.34 7.29 7.30
N LEU A 117 -6.19 6.07 6.75
CA LEU A 117 -5.35 5.84 5.58
C LEU A 117 -5.90 6.52 4.32
N CYS A 118 -7.22 6.52 4.19
CA CYS A 118 -7.94 7.06 3.05
C CYS A 118 -7.93 8.60 2.99
N ASP A 119 -8.01 9.27 4.15
CA ASP A 119 -8.07 10.74 4.23
C ASP A 119 -6.70 11.44 4.30
N SER A 120 -5.60 10.69 4.36
CA SER A 120 -4.30 11.28 4.69
C SER A 120 -3.16 10.72 3.87
N ARG A 121 -2.79 11.43 2.80
CA ARG A 121 -1.48 11.31 2.15
C ARG A 121 -0.32 11.45 3.16
N TYR A 122 -0.55 12.19 4.25
CA TYR A 122 0.39 12.39 5.38
C TYR A 122 0.64 11.15 6.23
N VAL A 123 -0.23 10.15 6.18
CA VAL A 123 -0.05 8.93 6.97
C VAL A 123 1.19 8.20 6.48
N PHE A 124 1.33 8.06 5.17
CA PHE A 124 2.41 7.28 4.57
C PHE A 124 3.52 8.14 3.96
N GLY A 125 3.27 9.41 3.61
CA GLY A 125 4.29 10.19 2.91
C GLY A 125 4.02 11.66 2.65
N LYS A 126 4.86 12.21 1.77
CA LYS A 126 4.81 13.60 1.30
C LYS A 126 4.97 13.69 -0.21
N ASP A 127 4.10 14.46 -0.85
CA ASP A 127 4.13 14.72 -2.30
C ASP A 127 4.19 16.23 -2.60
N PHE A 128 3.92 16.60 -3.86
CA PHE A 128 3.93 17.97 -4.36
C PHE A 128 2.50 18.54 -4.47
N ASP A 129 1.61 18.15 -3.56
CA ASP A 129 0.17 18.44 -3.58
C ASP A 129 -0.55 18.13 -4.91
N ALA A 130 -0.16 17.04 -5.57
CA ALA A 130 -0.78 16.61 -6.81
C ALA A 130 -1.89 15.58 -6.55
N ALA A 131 -3.13 15.94 -6.89
CA ALA A 131 -4.28 15.04 -6.77
C ALA A 131 -3.97 13.64 -7.36
N PRO A 132 -4.32 12.54 -6.66
CA PRO A 132 -4.08 11.17 -7.13
C PRO A 132 -4.86 10.76 -8.36
N HIS A 133 -5.86 11.54 -8.76
CA HIS A 133 -6.93 11.12 -9.67
C HIS A 133 -6.64 11.31 -11.17
N THR A 134 -5.43 10.99 -11.65
CA THR A 134 -5.14 10.99 -13.10
C THR A 134 -4.49 9.68 -13.55
N GLY A 135 -5.31 8.63 -13.65
CA GLY A 135 -4.98 7.35 -14.31
C GLY A 135 -3.67 6.72 -13.81
N ASP A 136 -2.85 6.20 -14.74
CA ASP A 136 -1.51 5.61 -14.55
C ASP A 136 -0.47 6.55 -13.86
N GLY A 137 -0.93 7.62 -13.23
CA GLY A 137 -0.15 8.63 -12.55
C GLY A 137 0.34 9.66 -13.54
N LYS A 138 -0.21 10.89 -13.49
CA LYS A 138 0.45 12.01 -14.13
C LYS A 138 1.83 12.19 -13.50
N THR A 139 2.88 12.06 -14.30
CA THR A 139 4.25 12.39 -13.89
C THR A 139 4.29 13.83 -13.41
N ILE A 140 4.64 14.03 -12.14
CA ILE A 140 4.75 15.37 -11.55
C ILE A 140 6.16 15.91 -11.79
N VAL A 141 7.15 15.07 -11.51
CA VAL A 141 8.57 15.36 -11.72
C VAL A 141 9.18 14.22 -12.51
N PRO A 142 9.67 14.48 -13.74
CA PRO A 142 10.43 13.50 -14.50
C PRO A 142 11.70 13.11 -13.73
N LEU A 143 12.00 11.82 -13.70
CA LEU A 143 13.19 11.28 -13.06
C LEU A 143 14.01 10.44 -14.04
N ASN A 144 15.33 10.55 -13.94
CA ASN A 144 16.26 9.55 -14.42
C ASN A 144 16.47 8.51 -13.32
N LEU A 145 16.04 7.27 -13.56
CA LEU A 145 16.15 6.17 -12.61
C LEU A 145 17.32 5.23 -12.94
N SER A 146 18.09 5.54 -13.98
CA SER A 146 19.25 4.73 -14.39
C SER A 146 20.26 4.64 -13.23
N GLY A 147 20.62 3.42 -12.86
CA GLY A 147 21.54 3.15 -11.75
C GLY A 147 20.89 3.10 -10.37
N CYS A 148 19.59 3.41 -10.24
CA CYS A 148 18.84 3.10 -9.03
C CYS A 148 18.46 1.62 -8.97
N THR A 149 18.30 1.09 -7.76
CA THR A 149 17.66 -0.20 -7.51
C THR A 149 16.22 0.03 -7.07
N GLY A 150 15.27 -0.62 -7.74
CA GLY A 150 13.84 -0.57 -7.42
C GLY A 150 13.40 -1.70 -6.50
N TYR A 151 12.38 -1.43 -5.69
CA TYR A 151 11.83 -2.34 -4.68
C TYR A 151 10.31 -2.25 -4.64
N PHE A 152 9.58 -3.36 -4.63
CA PHE A 152 8.12 -3.30 -4.63
C PHE A 152 7.54 -2.84 -3.28
N ASN A 153 8.25 -3.05 -2.18
CA ASN A 153 7.71 -2.82 -0.84
C ASN A 153 8.66 -2.03 0.06
N TYR A 154 8.06 -1.32 1.03
CA TYR A 154 8.79 -0.50 2.00
C TYR A 154 8.18 -0.59 3.41
N PHE A 155 6.90 -0.25 3.57
CA PHE A 155 6.24 -0.11 4.87
C PHE A 155 6.14 -1.41 5.65
N SER A 156 6.44 -1.35 6.95
CA SER A 156 6.43 -2.53 7.84
C SER A 156 5.16 -2.67 8.69
N SER A 157 4.38 -1.60 8.85
CA SER A 157 3.23 -1.55 9.76
C SER A 157 2.12 -0.59 9.31
N SER A 158 0.93 -0.70 9.91
CA SER A 158 -0.21 0.20 9.66
C SER A 158 -0.02 1.63 10.15
N SER A 159 1.08 1.96 10.85
CA SER A 159 1.38 3.36 11.19
C SER A 159 2.03 4.09 10.01
N PHE A 160 2.60 3.35 9.06
CA PHE A 160 3.29 3.87 7.87
C PHE A 160 4.40 4.89 8.17
N ASP A 161 4.92 4.90 9.40
CA ASP A 161 5.95 5.85 9.81
C ASP A 161 7.32 5.54 9.22
N SER A 162 7.60 4.25 8.97
CA SER A 162 8.90 3.77 8.52
C SER A 162 8.81 2.40 7.86
N GLY A 163 9.96 1.93 7.38
CA GLY A 163 10.06 0.67 6.67
C GLY A 163 11.50 0.32 6.29
N PHE A 164 11.62 -0.66 5.40
CA PHE A 164 12.88 -1.00 4.75
C PHE A 164 12.58 -1.50 3.33
N LEU A 165 13.49 -1.22 2.40
CA LEU A 165 13.30 -1.60 0.99
C LEU A 165 13.32 -3.12 0.85
N ARG A 166 12.31 -3.67 0.18
CA ARG A 166 12.06 -5.11 0.04
C ARG A 166 11.53 -5.47 -1.34
N ASP A 167 11.62 -6.76 -1.65
CA ASP A 167 11.16 -7.34 -2.90
C ASP A 167 11.75 -6.59 -4.10
N PRO A 168 13.07 -6.76 -4.34
CA PRO A 168 13.74 -6.06 -5.42
C PRO A 168 13.00 -6.31 -6.74
N VAL A 169 12.84 -5.26 -7.52
CA VAL A 169 12.23 -5.37 -8.84
C VAL A 169 13.09 -6.30 -9.71
N GLY A 170 14.41 -6.31 -9.56
CA GLY A 170 15.26 -7.33 -10.20
C GLY A 170 15.50 -7.09 -11.70
N VAL A 171 15.21 -5.89 -12.21
CA VAL A 171 15.58 -5.43 -13.56
C VAL A 171 16.29 -4.09 -13.48
N GLY A 172 17.09 -3.78 -14.50
CA GLY A 172 17.68 -2.45 -14.66
C GLY A 172 16.60 -1.40 -14.85
N LEU A 173 16.67 -0.31 -14.09
CA LEU A 173 15.71 0.77 -14.18
C LEU A 173 16.02 1.72 -15.35
N PRO A 174 15.00 2.25 -16.04
CA PRO A 174 15.18 3.11 -17.21
C PRO A 174 15.66 4.51 -16.84
N SER A 175 16.10 5.27 -17.83
CA SER A 175 16.45 6.69 -17.68
C SER A 175 15.25 7.64 -17.63
N SER A 176 14.03 7.11 -17.61
CA SER A 176 12.78 7.86 -17.56
C SER A 176 11.80 7.25 -16.56
N GLY A 177 11.11 8.12 -15.83
CA GLY A 177 10.09 7.78 -14.87
C GLY A 177 9.50 9.02 -14.23
N GLY A 178 8.64 8.83 -13.24
CA GLY A 178 8.00 9.92 -12.53
C GLY A 178 8.04 9.74 -11.02
N TYR A 179 8.33 10.82 -10.32
CA TYR A 179 8.14 10.90 -8.88
C TYR A 179 6.65 10.93 -8.50
N ARG A 180 6.30 10.28 -7.40
CA ARG A 180 4.96 10.41 -6.79
C ARG A 180 5.00 10.94 -5.37
N TYR A 181 5.62 10.22 -4.44
CA TYR A 181 5.73 10.65 -3.06
C TYR A 181 6.98 10.09 -2.40
N LYS A 182 7.38 10.70 -1.29
CA LYS A 182 8.44 10.24 -0.40
C LYS A 182 7.83 9.72 0.89
N THR A 183 8.38 8.66 1.47
CA THR A 183 7.93 8.12 2.74
C THR A 183 8.06 9.16 3.86
N LYS A 184 7.27 9.00 4.93
CA LYS A 184 7.21 9.95 6.04
C LYS A 184 8.57 10.19 6.71
N ASP A 185 9.38 9.15 6.86
CA ASP A 185 10.75 9.19 7.37
C ASP A 185 11.81 9.62 6.35
N GLY A 186 11.39 9.88 5.11
CA GLY A 186 12.23 10.39 4.03
C GLY A 186 13.16 9.37 3.39
N GLN A 187 13.13 8.09 3.78
CA GLN A 187 14.13 7.11 3.36
C GLN A 187 13.91 6.54 1.95
N ALA A 188 12.64 6.40 1.54
CA ALA A 188 12.28 5.90 0.21
C ALA A 188 11.34 6.84 -0.52
N ALA A 189 11.33 6.73 -1.85
CA ALA A 189 10.39 7.43 -2.71
C ALA A 189 9.66 6.44 -3.61
N MET A 190 8.33 6.54 -3.64
CA MET A 190 7.50 5.85 -4.61
C MET A 190 7.62 6.58 -5.95
N VAL A 191 7.97 5.84 -6.97
CA VAL A 191 8.11 6.29 -8.35
C VAL A 191 7.35 5.35 -9.28
N HIS A 192 7.12 5.80 -10.50
CA HIS A 192 6.65 4.93 -11.57
C HIS A 192 7.55 5.02 -12.79
N ALA A 193 7.64 3.93 -13.52
CA ALA A 193 8.29 3.88 -14.83
C ALA A 193 7.64 2.80 -15.68
N ASN A 194 7.85 2.89 -16.99
CA ASN A 194 7.54 1.78 -17.87
C ASN A 194 8.62 0.70 -17.70
N LEU A 195 8.21 -0.46 -17.19
CA LEU A 195 9.03 -1.66 -17.10
C LEU A 195 8.35 -2.77 -17.91
N ASP A 196 8.81 -3.02 -19.14
CA ASP A 196 8.20 -4.02 -20.04
C ASP A 196 8.09 -5.42 -19.39
N ALA A 197 9.07 -5.79 -18.57
CA ALA A 197 9.06 -7.04 -17.80
C ALA A 197 7.85 -7.19 -16.84
N TYR A 198 7.18 -6.08 -16.51
CA TYR A 198 6.02 -6.02 -15.61
C TYR A 198 4.75 -5.52 -16.29
N GLY A 199 4.67 -5.61 -17.62
CA GLY A 199 3.45 -5.23 -18.34
C GLY A 199 3.25 -3.71 -18.44
N GLY A 200 4.34 -2.95 -18.41
CA GLY A 200 4.34 -1.52 -18.69
C GLY A 200 4.51 -0.66 -17.42
N ASN A 201 3.65 0.36 -17.28
CA ASN A 201 3.72 1.31 -16.16
C ASN A 201 3.60 0.60 -14.82
N THR A 202 4.66 0.68 -14.01
CA THR A 202 4.86 -0.06 -12.77
C THR A 202 5.28 0.89 -11.66
N TRP A 203 4.70 0.70 -10.47
CA TRP A 203 5.00 1.47 -9.26
C TRP A 203 5.98 0.71 -8.37
N PHE A 204 7.00 1.40 -7.89
CA PHE A 204 8.01 0.82 -7.00
C PHE A 204 8.72 1.92 -6.20
N PHE A 205 9.36 1.51 -5.11
CA PHE A 205 10.22 2.36 -4.30
C PHE A 205 11.66 2.38 -4.81
N VAL A 206 12.30 3.54 -4.67
CA VAL A 206 13.76 3.70 -4.74
C VAL A 206 14.27 4.37 -3.46
N PRO A 207 15.54 4.17 -3.07
CA PRO A 207 16.14 4.98 -2.01
C PRO A 207 16.07 6.46 -2.37
N THR A 208 15.64 7.32 -1.44
CA THR A 208 15.58 8.77 -1.70
C THR A 208 16.92 9.34 -2.12
N SER A 209 18.02 8.82 -1.56
CA SER A 209 19.39 9.22 -1.91
C SER A 209 19.71 9.04 -3.40
N CYS A 210 19.05 8.11 -4.10
CA CYS A 210 19.29 7.89 -5.53
C CYS A 210 18.76 9.02 -6.42
N ILE A 211 17.69 9.70 -5.97
CA ILE A 211 16.99 10.72 -6.76
C ILE A 211 17.03 12.11 -6.12
N ALA A 212 17.66 12.26 -4.95
CA ALA A 212 17.62 13.49 -4.14
C ALA A 212 18.07 14.73 -4.92
N ALA A 213 19.14 14.64 -5.71
CA ALA A 213 19.65 15.75 -6.52
C ALA A 213 18.67 16.21 -7.61
N GLN A 214 17.79 15.31 -8.07
CA GLN A 214 16.78 15.63 -9.10
C GLN A 214 15.55 16.32 -8.50
N LEU A 215 15.36 16.18 -7.18
CA LEU A 215 14.22 16.72 -6.44
C LEU A 215 14.51 18.07 -5.76
N SER A 216 15.76 18.53 -5.72
CA SER A 216 16.19 19.68 -4.90
C SER A 216 15.53 21.01 -5.28
N GLN A 217 15.01 21.12 -6.49
CA GLN A 217 14.32 22.30 -7.01
C GLN A 217 12.81 22.31 -6.76
N TYR A 218 12.26 21.26 -6.14
CA TYR A 218 10.83 21.12 -5.91
C TYR A 218 10.52 21.13 -4.41
N THR A 219 9.51 21.91 -4.01
CA THR A 219 9.04 22.00 -2.62
C THR A 219 7.89 21.04 -2.40
N LEU A 220 8.05 20.07 -1.50
CA LEU A 220 6.95 19.17 -1.11
C LEU A 220 5.88 19.98 -0.36
N ASP A 221 4.66 19.99 -0.87
CA ASP A 221 3.50 20.61 -0.23
C ASP A 221 2.50 19.52 0.14
N ASN A 222 2.06 19.63 1.37
CA ASN A 222 1.42 18.59 2.14
C ASN A 222 0.39 19.25 3.07
N THR A 223 -0.36 20.22 2.56
CA THR A 223 -1.32 20.98 3.36
C THR A 223 -2.78 20.57 3.12
N GLN A 224 -3.09 19.90 2.01
CA GLN A 224 -4.45 19.45 1.67
C GLN A 224 -4.65 17.95 1.98
N PRO A 225 -5.56 17.53 2.86
CA PRO A 225 -5.90 16.11 3.00
C PRO A 225 -6.37 15.54 1.66
N ASP A 226 -6.15 14.25 1.45
CA ASP A 226 -6.85 13.53 0.39
C ASP A 226 -8.24 13.15 0.93
N SER A 227 -9.28 13.01 0.12
CA SER A 227 -10.63 12.71 0.64
C SER A 227 -11.12 11.34 0.21
N CYS A 228 -11.77 10.60 1.12
CA CYS A 228 -12.44 9.34 0.76
C CYS A 228 -13.56 9.47 -0.27
N SER A 229 -14.02 10.70 -0.54
CA SER A 229 -15.11 11.00 -1.47
C SER A 229 -14.70 11.08 -2.94
N ARG A 230 -13.41 10.95 -3.27
CA ARG A 230 -12.92 10.98 -4.65
C ARG A 230 -12.28 9.64 -5.03
N PRO A 231 -12.87 8.87 -5.97
CA PRO A 231 -12.13 7.85 -6.71
C PRO A 231 -11.06 8.52 -7.59
#